data_AF-S7Q830-F1
#
_entry.id   AF-S7Q830-F1
#
_cell.length_a   1.000
_cell.length_b   1.000
_cell.length_c   1.000
_cell.angle_alpha   90.00
_cell.angle_beta   90.00
_cell.angle_gamma   90.00
#
_symmetry.space_group_name_H-M   'P 1'
#
loop_
_entity.id
_entity.type
_entity.pdbx_description
1 polymer ?
#
loop_
_entity_poly.entity_id
_entity_poly.type
_entity_poly.pdbx_seq_one_letter_code
_entity_poly.pdbx_strand_id
1 'polypeptide(L)'
;MQSALGGLMEAAAARQARAASNPENRDTVVIQVPQHIRAKVVNSMLLFGAPSNNVIHWRLFGQIGGGHSVELNSPKLDYHMNTRMFITHRTYESSDRSDDKFGEKFAFQMPVTVDEVISLLLERKRDQYVLYGTGSGCRFWCETVMADFESVGWFAPGTVQLAHQWLDGIAGIVGQEKMPMPMVKGTFF
;
A
#
# COMPACT_ATOMS: atom_id res chain seq x y z
N MET A 1 21.63 -3.61 31.59
CA MET A 1 20.24 -3.61 31.08
C MET A 1 20.08 -2.38 30.21
N GLN A 2 20.10 -2.51 28.88
CA GLN A 2 19.64 -1.43 28.00
C GLN A 2 18.14 -1.27 28.21
N SER A 3 17.67 -0.05 28.46
CA SER A 3 16.24 0.19 28.66
C SER A 3 15.49 0.00 27.33
N ALA A 4 14.28 -0.57 27.38
CA ALA A 4 13.43 -0.73 26.20
C ALA A 4 13.17 0.62 25.47
N LEU A 5 13.23 1.74 26.21
CA LEU A 5 13.13 3.09 25.67
C LEU A 5 14.33 3.45 24.77
N GLY A 6 15.54 3.05 25.15
CA GLY A 6 16.76 3.27 24.36
C GLY A 6 16.69 2.58 23.00
N GLY A 7 16.25 1.32 22.97
CA GLY A 7 16.10 0.57 21.72
C GLY A 7 15.03 1.15 20.78
N LEU A 8 13.94 1.69 21.32
CA LEU A 8 12.91 2.37 20.52
C LEU A 8 13.44 3.66 19.88
N MET A 9 14.20 4.46 20.63
CA MET A 9 14.79 5.69 20.11
C MET A 9 15.84 5.40 19.04
N GLU A 10 16.69 4.39 19.22
CA GLU A 10 17.67 3.96 18.21
C GLU A 10 16.98 3.45 16.94
N ALA A 11 15.93 2.63 17.07
CA ALA A 11 15.18 2.13 15.92
C ALA A 11 14.50 3.27 15.13
N ALA A 12 13.94 4.25 15.83
CA ALA A 12 13.35 5.45 15.23
C ALA A 12 14.41 6.30 14.53
N ALA A 13 15.56 6.54 15.17
CA ALA A 13 16.67 7.30 14.60
C ALA A 13 17.26 6.60 13.36
N ALA A 14 17.47 5.29 13.41
CA ALA A 14 17.94 4.51 12.26
C ALA A 14 16.91 4.53 11.11
N ARG A 15 15.61 4.52 11.42
CA ARG A 15 14.55 4.68 10.42
C ARG A 15 14.56 6.06 9.78
N GLN A 16 14.78 7.11 10.57
CA GLN A 16 14.87 8.49 10.09
C GLN A 16 16.13 8.71 9.25
N ALA A 17 17.29 8.20 9.68
CA ALA A 17 18.54 8.28 8.92
C ALA A 17 18.45 7.57 7.56
N ARG A 18 17.87 6.36 7.52
CA ARG A 18 17.61 5.65 6.25
C ARG A 18 16.66 6.40 5.34
N ALA A 19 15.65 7.08 5.91
CA ALA A 19 14.75 7.91 5.12
C ALA A 19 15.47 9.14 4.56
N ALA A 20 16.34 9.79 5.34
CA ALA A 20 17.12 10.94 4.89
C ALA A 20 18.16 10.60 3.81
N SER A 21 18.68 9.36 3.79
CA SER A 21 19.72 8.95 2.83
C SER A 21 19.19 8.48 1.47
N ASN A 22 17.87 8.27 1.32
CA ASN A 22 17.30 7.79 0.06
C ASN A 22 16.90 9.01 -0.81
N PRO A 23 17.56 9.25 -1.95
CA PRO A 23 17.30 10.43 -2.78
C PRO A 23 15.91 10.43 -3.44
N GLU A 24 15.23 9.28 -3.51
CA GLU A 24 13.86 9.20 -4.03
C GLU A 24 12.82 9.65 -2.99
N ASN A 25 13.20 9.79 -1.72
CA ASN A 25 12.29 10.30 -0.70
C ASN A 25 12.05 11.79 -0.90
N ARG A 26 10.77 12.16 -0.78
CA ARG A 26 10.28 13.54 -0.86
C ARG A 26 9.08 13.68 0.07
N ASP A 27 8.52 14.88 0.22
CA ASP A 27 7.45 15.14 1.19
C ASP A 27 6.22 14.23 1.00
N THR A 28 5.99 13.77 -0.23
CA THR A 28 4.89 12.91 -0.65
C THR A 28 5.18 11.41 -0.59
N VAL A 29 6.44 10.98 -0.47
CA VAL A 29 6.80 9.54 -0.44
C VAL A 29 7.98 9.22 0.46
N VAL A 30 7.84 8.11 1.20
CA VAL A 30 8.92 7.50 1.99
C VAL A 30 9.10 6.04 1.59
N ILE A 31 10.27 5.73 1.05
CA ILE A 31 10.68 4.41 0.59
C ILE A 31 11.70 3.83 1.57
N GLN A 32 11.31 2.72 2.21
CA GLN A 32 12.06 1.95 3.19
C GLN A 32 12.24 0.51 2.70
N VAL A 33 12.84 0.39 1.52
CA VAL A 33 13.14 -0.88 0.85
C VAL A 33 14.65 -1.00 0.66
N PRO A 34 15.33 -1.99 1.29
CA PRO A 34 16.75 -2.22 1.08
C PRO A 34 17.08 -2.58 -0.38
N GLN A 35 18.29 -2.26 -0.85
CA GLN A 35 18.68 -2.49 -2.24
C GLN A 35 18.56 -3.96 -2.68
N HIS A 36 18.91 -4.92 -1.82
CA HIS A 36 18.78 -6.35 -2.13
C HIS A 36 17.32 -6.83 -2.20
N ILE A 37 16.38 -6.07 -1.61
CA ILE A 37 14.94 -6.32 -1.73
C ILE A 37 14.40 -5.71 -3.03
N ARG A 38 14.91 -4.56 -3.46
CA ARG A 38 14.50 -3.91 -4.73
C ARG A 38 14.66 -4.83 -5.95
N ALA A 39 15.70 -5.66 -5.97
CA ALA A 39 15.95 -6.62 -7.05
C ALA A 39 15.06 -7.89 -6.99
N LYS A 40 14.23 -8.08 -5.95
CA LYS A 40 13.38 -9.27 -5.83
C LYS A 40 12.15 -9.16 -6.73
N VAL A 41 11.74 -10.29 -7.29
CA VAL A 41 10.52 -10.41 -8.09
C VAL A 41 9.28 -10.42 -7.19
N VAL A 42 8.29 -9.61 -7.55
CA VAL A 42 6.94 -9.59 -7.00
C VAL A 42 6.10 -10.61 -7.76
N ASN A 43 5.69 -11.68 -7.09
CA ASN A 43 4.94 -12.77 -7.72
C ASN A 43 3.43 -12.46 -7.82
N SER A 44 2.93 -11.66 -6.89
CA SER A 44 1.52 -11.28 -6.80
C SER A 44 1.34 -10.02 -5.95
N MET A 45 0.22 -9.34 -6.13
CA MET A 45 -0.23 -8.28 -5.24
C MET A 45 -1.40 -8.76 -4.40
N LEU A 46 -1.30 -8.62 -3.08
CA LEU A 46 -2.40 -8.83 -2.17
C LEU A 46 -3.09 -7.49 -1.90
N LEU A 47 -4.35 -7.36 -2.30
CA LEU A 47 -5.22 -6.27 -1.88
C LEU A 47 -5.76 -6.58 -0.49
N PHE A 48 -5.40 -5.76 0.49
CA PHE A 48 -5.60 -6.07 1.90
C PHE A 48 -6.37 -4.95 2.61
N GLY A 49 -7.45 -5.32 3.28
CA GLY A 49 -8.27 -4.44 4.11
C GLY A 49 -8.24 -4.87 5.57
N ALA A 50 -8.05 -3.91 6.49
CA ALA A 50 -8.20 -4.15 7.93
C ALA A 50 -8.83 -2.94 8.64
N PRO A 51 -9.54 -3.13 9.77
CA PRO A 51 -10.15 -2.04 10.52
C PRO A 51 -9.13 -1.01 10.99
N SER A 52 -9.49 0.26 10.86
CA SER A 52 -8.76 1.42 11.35
C SER A 52 -9.74 2.55 11.62
N ASN A 53 -9.87 3.00 12.87
CA ASN A 53 -10.74 4.11 13.26
C ASN A 53 -12.17 4.02 12.69
N ASN A 54 -12.84 2.88 12.93
CA ASN A 54 -14.22 2.57 12.50
C ASN A 54 -14.43 2.37 10.99
N VAL A 55 -13.40 2.46 10.15
CA VAL A 55 -13.47 2.16 8.71
C VAL A 55 -12.48 1.05 8.33
N ILE A 56 -12.59 0.51 7.12
CA ILE A 56 -11.56 -0.39 6.58
C ILE A 56 -10.46 0.42 5.88
N HIS A 57 -9.22 0.27 6.33
CA HIS A 57 -8.05 0.83 5.65
C HIS A 57 -7.46 -0.17 4.67
N TRP A 58 -7.38 0.24 3.41
CA TRP A 58 -6.90 -0.57 2.31
C TRP A 58 -5.43 -0.31 1.98
N ARG A 59 -4.71 -1.39 1.70
CA ARG A 59 -3.28 -1.41 1.38
C ARG A 59 -3.00 -2.48 0.35
N LEU A 60 -1.82 -2.42 -0.25
CA LEU A 60 -1.31 -3.43 -1.16
C LEU A 60 -0.06 -4.08 -0.59
N PHE A 61 0.09 -5.39 -0.75
CA PHE A 61 1.31 -6.11 -0.37
C PHE A 61 1.85 -6.91 -1.55
N GLY A 62 2.98 -6.46 -2.10
CA GLY A 62 3.72 -7.17 -3.15
C GLY A 62 4.45 -8.37 -2.57
N GLN A 63 4.09 -9.57 -3.00
CA GLN A 63 4.58 -10.83 -2.43
C GLN A 63 5.89 -11.25 -3.09
N ILE A 64 6.99 -11.20 -2.34
CA ILE A 64 8.35 -11.44 -2.86
C ILE A 64 8.95 -12.81 -2.46
N GLY A 65 8.11 -13.70 -1.91
CA GLY A 65 8.48 -15.06 -1.51
C GLY A 65 9.11 -15.15 -0.12
N GLY A 66 9.25 -16.38 0.39
CA GLY A 66 9.89 -16.65 1.69
C GLY A 66 9.16 -16.07 2.90
N GLY A 67 7.87 -15.74 2.79
CA GLY A 67 7.12 -15.08 3.85
C GLY A 67 7.35 -13.56 3.94
N HIS A 68 7.96 -12.93 2.93
CA HIS A 68 8.22 -11.49 2.89
C HIS A 68 7.31 -10.75 1.92
N SER A 69 7.11 -9.45 2.16
CA SER A 69 6.37 -8.57 1.25
C SER A 69 6.93 -7.15 1.20
N VAL A 70 6.48 -6.39 0.20
CA VAL A 70 6.60 -4.93 0.17
C VAL A 70 5.21 -4.33 0.32
N GLU A 71 4.98 -3.64 1.43
CA GLU A 71 3.73 -2.93 1.70
C GLU A 71 3.74 -1.59 0.97
N LEU A 72 2.71 -1.36 0.16
CA LEU A 72 2.37 -0.07 -0.45
C LEU A 72 1.17 0.50 0.30
N ASN A 73 1.34 1.66 0.91
CA ASN A 73 0.34 2.25 1.78
C ASN A 73 0.30 3.77 1.60
N SER A 74 -0.90 4.35 1.48
CA SER A 74 -1.10 5.80 1.42
C SER A 74 -2.13 6.24 2.47
N PRO A 75 -1.73 6.31 3.76
CA PRO A 75 -2.63 6.70 4.83
C PRO A 75 -2.79 8.23 4.89
N LYS A 76 -3.87 8.65 5.57
CA LYS A 76 -4.07 10.04 5.98
C LYS A 76 -2.92 10.49 6.89
N LEU A 77 -2.32 11.65 6.60
CA LEU A 77 -1.29 12.25 7.44
C LEU A 77 -1.83 13.31 8.40
N ASP A 78 -2.76 14.15 7.93
CA ASP A 78 -3.19 15.34 8.66
C ASP A 78 -4.68 15.65 8.46
N TYR A 79 -5.12 16.77 9.02
CA TYR A 79 -6.50 17.26 8.92
C TYR A 79 -6.85 17.84 7.54
N HIS A 80 -5.86 18.09 6.68
CA HIS A 80 -6.07 18.55 5.30
C HIS A 80 -6.21 17.37 4.32
N MET A 81 -6.26 16.14 4.83
CA MET A 81 -6.39 14.91 4.03
C MET A 81 -5.18 14.65 3.13
N ASN A 82 -4.05 15.32 3.40
CA ASN A 82 -2.81 15.01 2.73
C ASN A 82 -2.45 13.56 3.02
N THR A 83 -1.93 12.88 2.00
CA THR A 83 -1.36 11.55 2.16
C THR A 83 0.14 11.61 1.95
N ARG A 84 0.79 10.53 2.38
CA ARG A 84 2.16 10.23 1.99
C ARG A 84 2.21 8.76 1.68
N MET A 85 2.73 8.44 0.50
CA MET A 85 2.95 7.06 0.13
C MET A 85 4.12 6.50 0.93
N PHE A 86 3.91 5.36 1.56
CA PHE A 86 4.93 4.56 2.23
C PHE A 86 5.14 3.27 1.45
N ILE A 87 6.38 3.01 1.05
CA ILE A 87 6.79 1.73 0.45
C ILE A 87 7.75 1.07 1.42
N THR A 88 7.33 -0.02 2.06
CA THR A 88 8.08 -0.59 3.21
C THR A 88 8.28 -2.09 3.02
N HIS A 89 9.52 -2.55 3.14
CA HIS A 89 9.78 -4.00 3.24
C HIS A 89 9.25 -4.55 4.57
N ARG A 90 8.52 -5.67 4.50
CA ARG A 90 7.98 -6.41 5.63
C ARG A 90 8.50 -7.84 5.65
N THR A 91 8.82 -8.33 6.83
CA THR A 91 9.21 -9.73 7.09
C THR A 91 7.99 -10.65 7.30
N TYR A 92 6.87 -10.28 6.70
CA TYR A 92 5.60 -11.01 6.72
C TYR A 92 4.87 -10.75 5.40
N GLU A 93 3.97 -11.65 4.99
CA GLU A 93 3.21 -11.53 3.74
C GLU A 93 2.06 -10.51 3.82
N SER A 94 1.43 -10.41 4.99
CA SER A 94 0.39 -9.44 5.31
C SER A 94 0.33 -9.19 6.81
N SER A 95 -0.37 -8.13 7.23
CA SER A 95 -0.48 -7.81 8.65
C SER A 95 -1.35 -8.84 9.39
N ASP A 96 -0.88 -9.28 10.55
CA ASP A 96 -1.56 -10.19 11.48
C ASP A 96 -2.31 -9.47 12.61
N ARG A 97 -2.25 -8.13 12.66
CA ARG A 97 -2.69 -7.32 13.81
C ARG A 97 -4.21 -7.18 13.99
N SER A 98 -5.02 -7.85 13.17
CA SER A 98 -6.47 -7.79 13.26
C SER A 98 -7.08 -9.11 12.82
N ASP A 99 -8.08 -9.57 13.58
CA ASP A 99 -8.85 -10.77 13.27
C ASP A 99 -9.84 -10.52 12.12
N ASP A 100 -10.33 -9.28 11.98
CA ASP A 100 -11.31 -8.87 10.96
C ASP A 100 -10.63 -8.36 9.68
N LYS A 101 -9.79 -9.18 9.05
CA LYS A 101 -9.03 -8.80 7.84
C LYS A 101 -9.58 -9.45 6.57
N PHE A 102 -9.46 -8.72 5.48
CA PHE A 102 -9.83 -9.17 4.14
C PHE A 102 -8.60 -9.14 3.24
N GLY A 103 -8.44 -10.14 2.39
CA GLY A 103 -7.32 -10.22 1.46
C GLY A 103 -7.67 -10.99 0.20
N GLU A 104 -7.37 -10.41 -0.96
CA GLU A 104 -7.48 -11.08 -2.26
C GLU A 104 -6.17 -10.92 -3.04
N LYS A 105 -5.69 -12.02 -3.62
CA LYS A 105 -4.36 -12.09 -4.25
C LYS A 105 -4.50 -12.13 -5.77
N PHE A 106 -3.81 -11.21 -6.43
CA PHE A 106 -3.79 -11.09 -7.89
C PHE A 106 -2.38 -11.39 -8.41
N ALA A 107 -2.26 -12.39 -9.29
CA ALA A 107 -0.97 -12.84 -9.82
C ALA A 107 -0.45 -11.92 -10.92
N PHE A 108 0.87 -11.71 -10.94
CA PHE A 108 1.54 -11.03 -12.04
C PHE A 108 1.74 -12.01 -13.21
N GLN A 109 1.55 -11.56 -14.45
CA GLN A 109 1.70 -12.41 -15.64
C GLN A 109 3.14 -12.56 -16.11
N MET A 110 4.03 -11.73 -15.57
CA MET A 110 5.44 -11.69 -15.93
C MET A 110 6.29 -11.38 -14.69
N PRO A 111 7.60 -11.70 -14.71
CA PRO A 111 8.51 -11.28 -13.67
C PRO A 111 8.57 -9.75 -13.61
N VAL A 112 8.24 -9.18 -12.45
CA VAL A 112 8.38 -7.74 -12.17
C VAL A 112 9.10 -7.59 -10.84
N THR A 113 10.12 -6.75 -10.81
CA THR A 113 10.90 -6.46 -9.61
C THR A 113 10.23 -5.39 -8.74
N VAL A 114 10.61 -5.36 -7.46
CA VAL A 114 10.17 -4.30 -6.55
C VAL A 114 10.60 -2.90 -7.06
N ASP A 115 11.78 -2.80 -7.67
CA ASP A 115 12.28 -1.54 -8.22
C ASP A 115 11.43 -1.03 -9.40
N GLU A 116 10.99 -1.93 -10.28
CA GLU A 116 10.06 -1.59 -11.37
C GLU A 116 8.71 -1.12 -10.81
N VAL A 117 8.17 -1.78 -9.79
CA VAL A 117 6.94 -1.33 -9.11
C VAL A 117 7.11 0.07 -8.54
N ILE A 118 8.20 0.33 -7.83
CA ILE A 118 8.50 1.66 -7.27
C ILE A 118 8.58 2.70 -8.39
N SER A 119 9.35 2.41 -9.44
CA SER A 119 9.56 3.31 -10.58
C SER A 119 8.23 3.70 -11.24
N LEU A 120 7.37 2.72 -11.51
CA LEU A 120 6.06 2.97 -12.11
C LEU A 120 5.18 3.87 -11.22
N LEU A 121 5.15 3.61 -9.91
CA LEU A 121 4.35 4.42 -8.97
C LEU A 121 4.82 5.87 -8.94
N LEU A 122 6.14 6.11 -8.96
CA LEU A 122 6.71 7.45 -8.97
C LEU A 122 6.50 8.15 -10.32
N GLU A 123 6.63 7.43 -11.44
CA GLU A 123 6.35 7.92 -12.80
C GLU A 123 4.89 8.36 -12.93
N ARG A 124 3.95 7.56 -12.40
CA ARG A 124 2.51 7.83 -12.40
C ARG A 124 2.07 8.76 -11.25
N LYS A 125 3.03 9.33 -10.51
CA LYS A 125 2.82 10.24 -9.37
C LYS A 125 1.82 9.72 -8.34
N ARG A 126 1.83 8.41 -8.05
CA ARG A 126 0.89 7.81 -7.07
C ARG A 126 1.17 8.21 -5.63
N ASP A 127 2.30 8.85 -5.39
CA ASP A 127 2.60 9.56 -4.14
C ASP A 127 1.89 10.91 -4.01
N GLN A 128 1.45 11.54 -5.10
CA GLN A 128 0.77 12.84 -5.09
C GLN A 128 -0.75 12.65 -5.00
N TYR A 129 -1.20 12.08 -3.89
CA TYR A 129 -2.61 11.77 -3.66
C TYR A 129 -3.15 12.49 -2.41
N VAL A 130 -4.39 12.95 -2.49
CA VAL A 130 -5.12 13.55 -1.36
C VAL A 130 -6.42 12.79 -1.17
N LEU A 131 -6.71 12.39 0.06
CA LEU A 131 -7.95 11.69 0.41
C LEU A 131 -9.14 12.65 0.33
N TYR A 132 -10.33 12.11 0.13
CA TYR A 132 -11.54 12.92 0.12
C TYR A 132 -12.11 13.10 1.53
N GLY A 133 -12.58 14.32 1.80
CA GLY A 133 -13.43 14.64 2.95
C GLY A 133 -12.80 14.27 4.29
N THR A 134 -13.29 13.22 4.94
CA THR A 134 -12.88 12.80 6.28
C THR A 134 -11.64 11.88 6.32
N GLY A 135 -11.10 11.50 5.16
CA GLY A 135 -9.97 10.57 5.03
C GLY A 135 -10.33 9.31 4.25
N SER A 136 -11.40 9.35 3.46
CA SER A 136 -11.81 8.23 2.61
C SER A 136 -11.07 8.27 1.27
N GLY A 137 -10.80 7.08 0.71
CA GLY A 137 -10.19 6.97 -0.62
C GLY A 137 -8.95 6.07 -0.70
N CYS A 138 -8.53 5.40 0.37
CA CYS A 138 -7.45 4.41 0.31
C CYS A 138 -7.81 3.23 -0.61
N ARG A 139 -9.10 2.82 -0.65
CA ARG A 139 -9.60 1.86 -1.65
C ARG A 139 -9.37 2.35 -3.08
N PHE A 140 -9.80 3.58 -3.38
CA PHE A 140 -9.65 4.17 -4.70
C PHE A 140 -8.19 4.26 -5.13
N TRP A 141 -7.31 4.61 -4.19
CA TRP A 141 -5.87 4.61 -4.42
C TRP A 141 -5.34 3.21 -4.78
N CYS A 142 -5.74 2.17 -4.04
CA CYS A 142 -5.34 0.79 -4.32
C CYS A 142 -5.83 0.30 -5.69
N GLU A 143 -7.11 0.53 -6.03
CA GLU A 143 -7.66 0.17 -7.35
C GLU A 143 -6.93 0.92 -8.48
N THR A 144 -6.58 2.19 -8.25
CA THR A 144 -5.85 3.00 -9.24
C THR A 144 -4.43 2.45 -9.48
N VAL A 145 -3.72 2.06 -8.41
CA VAL A 145 -2.41 1.41 -8.55
C VAL A 145 -2.51 0.07 -9.29
N MET A 146 -3.53 -0.73 -9.00
CA MET A 146 -3.76 -1.99 -9.73
C MET A 146 -4.09 -1.74 -11.21
N ALA A 147 -4.80 -0.66 -11.52
CA ALA A 147 -5.05 -0.23 -12.90
C ALA A 147 -3.79 0.19 -13.65
N ASP A 148 -2.82 0.80 -12.96
CA ASP A 148 -1.52 1.06 -13.58
C ASP A 148 -0.82 -0.25 -13.96
N PHE A 149 -0.80 -1.24 -13.06
CA PHE A 149 -0.19 -2.55 -13.31
C PHE A 149 -0.86 -3.28 -14.48
N GLU A 150 -2.18 -3.24 -14.57
CA GLU A 150 -2.92 -3.77 -15.72
C GLU A 150 -2.60 -3.01 -17.00
N SER A 151 -2.50 -1.67 -16.95
CA SER A 151 -2.24 -0.84 -18.13
C SER A 151 -0.86 -1.06 -18.77
N VAL A 152 0.12 -1.52 -17.99
CA VAL A 152 1.46 -1.88 -18.48
C VAL A 152 1.61 -3.39 -18.73
N GLY A 153 0.53 -4.16 -18.62
CA GLY A 153 0.51 -5.60 -18.91
C GLY A 153 1.10 -6.50 -17.81
N TRP A 154 1.30 -5.99 -16.60
CA TRP A 154 1.75 -6.82 -15.47
C TRP A 154 0.61 -7.69 -14.92
N PHE A 155 -0.62 -7.20 -14.98
CA PHE A 155 -1.83 -7.97 -14.73
C PHE A 155 -2.55 -8.35 -16.02
N ALA A 156 -3.30 -9.44 -15.95
CA ALA A 156 -4.20 -9.84 -17.02
C ALA A 156 -5.30 -8.78 -17.21
N PRO A 157 -5.73 -8.49 -18.45
CA PRO A 157 -6.91 -7.65 -18.67
C PRO A 157 -8.14 -8.19 -17.94
N GLY A 158 -8.86 -7.31 -17.24
CA GLY A 158 -9.99 -7.63 -16.36
C GLY A 158 -9.64 -7.80 -14.87
N THR A 159 -8.36 -7.76 -14.49
CA THR A 159 -7.92 -7.95 -13.10
C THR A 159 -8.47 -6.86 -12.18
N VAL A 160 -8.46 -5.60 -12.61
CA VAL A 160 -9.01 -4.50 -11.79
C VAL A 160 -10.52 -4.62 -11.63
N GLN A 161 -11.22 -5.07 -12.67
CA GLN A 161 -12.66 -5.32 -12.61
C GLN A 161 -12.99 -6.42 -11.60
N LEU A 162 -12.18 -7.48 -11.53
CA LEU A 162 -12.31 -8.54 -10.52
C LEU A 162 -12.05 -8.01 -9.11
N ALA A 163 -11.01 -7.19 -8.94
CA ALA A 163 -10.72 -6.56 -7.66
C ALA A 163 -11.86 -5.65 -7.19
N HIS A 164 -12.44 -4.86 -8.09
CA HIS A 164 -13.59 -4.01 -7.81
C HIS A 164 -14.82 -4.83 -7.38
N GLN A 165 -15.14 -5.92 -8.10
CA GLN A 165 -16.25 -6.81 -7.75
C GLN A 165 -16.05 -7.49 -6.39
N TRP A 166 -14.83 -7.91 -6.09
CA TRP A 166 -14.50 -8.47 -4.79
C TRP A 166 -14.69 -7.43 -3.66
N LEU A 167 -14.23 -6.20 -3.87
CA LEU A 167 -14.42 -5.09 -2.93
C LEU A 167 -15.91 -4.77 -2.70
N ASP A 168 -16.74 -4.80 -3.74
CA ASP A 168 -18.19 -4.64 -3.61
C ASP A 168 -18.81 -5.75 -2.75
N GLY A 169 -18.33 -6.99 -2.91
CA GLY A 169 -18.70 -8.11 -2.04
C GLY A 169 -18.35 -7.85 -0.57
N ILE A 170 -17.14 -7.34 -0.30
CA ILE A 170 -16.73 -6.97 1.07
C ILE A 170 -17.60 -5.83 1.62
N ALA A 171 -17.94 -4.83 0.82
CA ALA A 171 -18.81 -3.74 1.25
C ALA A 171 -20.20 -4.25 1.67
N GLY A 172 -20.72 -5.27 1.00
CA GLY A 172 -21.96 -5.96 1.39
C GLY A 172 -21.87 -6.69 2.73
N ILE A 173 -20.69 -7.16 3.12
CA ILE A 173 -20.44 -7.85 4.40
C ILE A 173 -20.26 -6.85 5.54
N VAL A 174 -19.43 -5.81 5.35
CA VAL A 174 -19.04 -4.88 6.43
C VAL A 174 -19.97 -3.69 6.61
N GLY A 175 -20.83 -3.43 5.61
CA GLY A 175 -21.77 -2.31 5.61
C GLY A 175 -21.14 -0.98 5.17
N GLN A 176 -22.01 -0.06 4.72
CA GLN A 176 -21.59 1.23 4.15
C GLN A 176 -20.95 2.18 5.16
N GLU A 177 -21.18 1.99 6.47
CA GLU A 177 -20.52 2.78 7.51
C GLU A 177 -19.01 2.52 7.56
N LYS A 178 -18.60 1.26 7.39
CA LYS A 178 -17.18 0.86 7.39
C LYS A 178 -16.53 0.98 6.01
N MET A 179 -17.34 0.87 4.95
CA MET A 179 -16.89 0.89 3.57
C MET A 179 -17.91 1.63 2.69
N PRO A 180 -17.83 2.98 2.63
CA PRO A 180 -18.82 3.81 1.93
C PRO A 180 -18.98 3.46 0.45
N MET A 181 -20.23 3.41 -0.01
CA MET A 181 -20.62 3.17 -1.41
C MET A 181 -21.49 4.33 -1.94
N PRO A 182 -21.31 4.79 -3.20
CA PRO A 182 -20.30 4.35 -4.15
C PRO A 182 -18.89 4.70 -3.69
N MET A 183 -17.87 4.14 -4.34
CA MET A 183 -16.48 4.38 -3.95
C MET A 183 -16.13 5.86 -3.92
N VAL A 184 -15.76 6.31 -2.72
CA VAL A 184 -15.24 7.66 -2.49
C VAL A 184 -13.85 7.77 -3.12
N LYS A 185 -13.68 8.76 -4.01
CA LYS A 185 -12.45 9.03 -4.74
C LYS A 185 -11.73 10.24 -4.16
N GLY A 186 -10.45 10.10 -3.88
CA GLY A 186 -9.55 11.23 -3.66
C GLY A 186 -9.08 11.85 -4.99
N THR A 187 -8.06 12.70 -4.91
CA THR A 187 -7.52 13.45 -6.06
C THR A 187 -6.04 13.19 -6.23
N PHE A 188 -5.59 12.96 -7.46
CA PHE A 188 -4.18 12.88 -7.86
C PHE A 188 -3.72 14.21 -8.52
N PHE A 189 -2.45 14.57 -8.37
CA PHE A 189 -1.83 15.81 -8.90
C PHE A 189 -0.58 15.52 -9.75
#